data_AF-A0A8T3M0E3-F1
#
_entry.id   AF-A0A8T3M0E3-F1
#
_cell.length_a   1.000
_cell.length_b   1.000
_cell.length_c   1.000
_cell.angle_alpha   90.00
_cell.angle_beta   90.00
_cell.angle_gamma   90.00
#
_symmetry.space_group_name_H-M   'P 1'
#
loop_
_entity.id
_entity.type
_entity.pdbx_description
1 polymer ?
#
loop_
_entity_poly.entity_id
_entity_poly.type
_entity_poly.pdbx_seq_one_letter_code
_entity_poly.pdbx_strand_id
1 'polypeptide(L)'
;MSLRRPAELPKERRDIVEPDTVRYPREGWSSLALFLIMLLTVAVAVDDADWAGMGPGLGRQTGFLPIAAVLAGLIAFVLAKSRLGAVMAHTLGAVLGSTFLLVAVSGSVSSEPALADRLRALAESTEIFYDDLVVLGIRSSETSVFLLLLGTLLWAVSQFGAFNLFRRGRAMPAVVAAGLALLINMSITVRLQYLHLIVFSAAAMLLLVRLNLLVQQEGWRRRWIVDTGQVSSLFMRGGIVFVLLTLTGSIALAATASSAPLANAWRNADDHLLNIGAEVNRMVGGVTGASRGPSGLFSSSQTIRGVWESSSDVVFRATSTDYEGHYWRGAVYDHFDGFTWQQLGRTRLDVPAGADLLAESFDSVLEEDGRKRVTLTVTSVDLAGGTLLSPETPLVVDRDAEVLTNDPAGPLVAIDLRDAIDPGESFTVTSMVPDPDADEDELVTAADLAAAGIEYPSWTRRFIEIRPGSIGDLTYQTADQIVALLPADERDPYHVADAMQSFLYRDGG
;
A
#
# COMPACT_ATOMS: atom_id res chain seq x y z
N MET A 1 -54.17 58.74 -25.56
CA MET A 1 -52.86 58.10 -25.30
C MET A 1 -53.16 56.76 -24.62
N SER A 2 -53.17 55.67 -25.39
CA SER A 2 -53.65 54.35 -24.97
C SER A 2 -52.47 53.51 -24.45
N LEU A 3 -52.51 53.14 -23.17
CA LEU A 3 -51.54 52.25 -22.54
C LEU A 3 -51.81 50.81 -23.00
N ARG A 4 -50.95 50.29 -23.89
CA ARG A 4 -50.94 48.87 -24.26
C ARG A 4 -50.54 48.04 -23.02
N ARG A 5 -51.43 47.13 -22.61
CA ARG A 5 -51.10 46.05 -21.68
C ARG A 5 -49.96 45.21 -22.26
N PRO A 6 -48.98 44.74 -21.45
CA PRO A 6 -48.03 43.74 -21.91
C PRO A 6 -48.79 42.47 -22.27
N ALA A 7 -48.52 41.93 -23.46
CA ALA A 7 -49.12 40.70 -23.94
C ALA A 7 -48.76 39.54 -22.99
N GLU A 8 -49.78 38.90 -22.41
CA GLU A 8 -49.61 37.63 -21.72
C GLU A 8 -49.11 36.59 -22.74
N LEU A 9 -48.00 35.94 -22.42
CA LEU A 9 -47.44 34.85 -23.23
C LEU A 9 -48.44 33.66 -23.25
N PRO A 10 -48.67 33.01 -24.40
CA PRO A 10 -49.64 31.91 -24.53
C PRO A 10 -49.33 30.72 -23.60
N LYS A 11 -50.38 30.13 -23.02
CA LYS A 11 -50.34 28.98 -22.09
C LYS A 11 -49.68 27.71 -22.66
N GLU A 12 -49.62 27.52 -23.98
CA GLU A 12 -48.94 26.39 -24.62
C GLU A 12 -47.41 26.40 -24.46
N ARG A 13 -46.81 27.47 -23.90
CA ARG A 13 -45.35 27.63 -23.77
C ARG A 13 -44.73 27.06 -22.49
N ARG A 14 -45.47 26.34 -21.64
CA ARG A 14 -44.93 25.78 -20.37
C ARG A 14 -44.56 24.30 -20.41
N ASP A 15 -44.94 23.56 -21.46
CA ASP A 15 -45.05 22.10 -21.37
C ASP A 15 -43.96 21.28 -22.09
N ILE A 16 -42.73 21.77 -22.21
CA ILE A 16 -41.61 20.96 -22.73
C ILE A 16 -40.43 20.91 -21.75
N VAL A 17 -40.73 20.73 -20.46
CA VAL A 17 -39.71 20.27 -19.50
C VAL A 17 -39.85 18.75 -19.40
N GLU A 18 -38.99 18.02 -20.09
CA GLU A 18 -38.90 16.56 -19.91
C GLU A 18 -38.69 16.27 -18.41
N PRO A 19 -39.49 15.35 -17.83
CA PRO A 19 -39.43 15.09 -16.40
C PRO A 19 -38.09 14.46 -16.03
N ASP A 20 -37.28 15.17 -15.23
CA ASP A 20 -36.02 14.64 -14.71
C ASP A 20 -36.30 13.65 -13.58
N THR A 21 -36.41 12.38 -13.95
CA THR A 21 -36.81 11.30 -13.04
C THR A 21 -35.87 10.12 -13.17
N VAL A 22 -35.92 9.18 -12.22
CA VAL A 22 -35.15 7.93 -12.28
C VAL A 22 -35.41 7.16 -13.59
N ARG A 23 -36.65 7.17 -14.09
CA ARG A 23 -37.03 6.45 -15.32
C ARG A 23 -36.58 7.17 -16.59
N TYR A 24 -36.52 8.49 -16.55
CA TYR A 24 -36.15 9.35 -17.66
C TYR A 24 -35.10 10.37 -17.19
N PRO A 25 -33.86 9.94 -16.91
CA PRO A 25 -32.82 10.85 -16.45
C PRO A 25 -32.41 11.76 -17.61
N ARG A 26 -32.33 13.07 -17.36
CA ARG A 26 -31.94 14.04 -18.39
C ARG A 26 -30.58 13.73 -19.01
N GLU A 27 -29.64 13.23 -18.22
CA GLU A 27 -28.30 12.83 -18.64
C GLU A 27 -28.30 11.57 -19.52
N GLY A 28 -29.38 10.77 -19.47
CA GLY A 28 -29.55 9.51 -20.16
C GLY A 28 -28.89 8.32 -19.46
N TRP A 29 -29.39 7.12 -19.76
CA TRP A 29 -28.90 5.86 -19.21
C TRP A 29 -27.43 5.57 -19.54
N SER A 30 -26.92 6.08 -20.66
CA SER A 30 -25.50 5.97 -21.00
C SER A 30 -24.59 6.68 -19.99
N SER A 31 -25.02 7.82 -19.43
CA SER A 31 -24.26 8.52 -18.39
C SER A 31 -24.18 7.70 -17.11
N LEU A 32 -25.26 7.00 -16.74
CA LEU A 32 -25.25 6.06 -15.62
C LEU A 32 -24.35 4.85 -15.90
N ALA A 33 -24.45 4.25 -17.08
CA ALA A 33 -23.59 3.13 -17.46
C ALA A 33 -22.11 3.51 -17.40
N LEU A 34 -21.72 4.66 -17.97
CA LEU A 34 -20.33 5.15 -17.94
C LEU A 34 -19.85 5.44 -16.52
N PHE A 35 -20.71 6.04 -15.69
CA PHE A 35 -20.39 6.28 -14.28
C PHE A 35 -20.21 4.97 -13.50
N LEU A 36 -21.07 3.97 -13.70
CA LEU A 36 -20.94 2.66 -13.08
C LEU A 36 -19.69 1.92 -13.56
N ILE A 37 -19.31 2.05 -14.84
CA ILE A 37 -18.05 1.51 -15.36
C ILE A 37 -16.88 2.15 -14.63
N MET A 38 -16.85 3.48 -14.47
CA MET A 38 -15.78 4.15 -13.72
C MET A 38 -15.66 3.62 -12.28
N LEU A 39 -16.78 3.53 -11.57
CA LEU A 39 -16.79 3.03 -10.18
C LEU A 39 -16.36 1.56 -10.10
N LEU A 40 -16.84 0.73 -11.02
CA LEU A 40 -16.46 -0.68 -11.11
C LEU A 40 -14.97 -0.84 -11.40
N THR A 41 -14.42 -0.03 -12.30
CA THR A 41 -12.99 -0.04 -12.62
C THR A 41 -12.13 0.31 -11.41
N VAL A 42 -12.53 1.31 -10.62
CA VAL A 42 -11.86 1.64 -9.35
C VAL A 42 -11.93 0.44 -8.40
N ALA A 43 -13.11 -0.12 -8.20
CA ALA A 43 -13.32 -1.22 -7.26
C ALA A 43 -12.55 -2.50 -7.64
N VAL A 44 -12.52 -2.83 -8.93
CA VAL A 44 -11.75 -3.97 -9.45
C VAL A 44 -10.25 -3.71 -9.34
N ALA A 45 -9.77 -2.49 -9.58
CA ALA A 45 -8.35 -2.16 -9.39
C ALA A 45 -7.93 -2.28 -7.92
N VAL A 46 -8.80 -1.90 -6.99
CA VAL A 46 -8.54 -2.04 -5.55
C VAL A 46 -8.55 -3.52 -5.13
N ASP A 47 -9.50 -4.32 -5.62
CA ASP A 47 -9.52 -5.77 -5.35
C ASP A 47 -8.32 -6.50 -5.98
N ASP A 48 -7.94 -6.12 -7.20
CA ASP A 48 -6.80 -6.68 -7.92
C ASP A 48 -5.46 -6.36 -7.22
N ALA A 49 -5.39 -5.27 -6.46
CA ALA A 49 -4.22 -4.92 -5.65
C ALA A 49 -3.99 -5.87 -4.46
N ASP A 50 -4.99 -6.68 -4.10
CA ASP A 50 -4.86 -7.79 -3.14
C ASP A 50 -4.42 -7.34 -1.74
N TRP A 51 -4.93 -6.18 -1.30
CA TRP A 51 -4.48 -5.51 -0.08
C TRP A 51 -4.70 -6.31 1.21
N ALA A 52 -5.78 -7.08 1.30
CA ALA A 52 -6.13 -7.86 2.49
C ALA A 52 -5.99 -9.38 2.28
N GLY A 53 -5.44 -9.80 1.13
CA GLY A 53 -5.25 -11.21 0.80
C GLY A 53 -6.54 -12.03 0.72
N MET A 54 -6.41 -13.32 1.06
CA MET A 54 -7.47 -14.31 0.97
C MET A 54 -8.27 -14.39 2.27
N GLY A 55 -9.60 -14.52 2.14
CA GLY A 55 -10.51 -14.73 3.26
C GLY A 55 -10.81 -16.22 3.51
N PRO A 56 -11.58 -16.54 4.55
CA PRO A 56 -11.88 -17.92 4.95
C PRO A 56 -12.59 -18.76 3.88
N GLY A 57 -13.23 -18.12 2.90
CA GLY A 57 -13.96 -18.78 1.80
C GLY A 57 -13.15 -19.01 0.51
N LEU A 58 -11.81 -18.93 0.55
CA LEU A 58 -10.92 -19.03 -0.63
C LEU A 58 -11.17 -17.95 -1.70
N GLY A 59 -11.84 -16.85 -1.35
CA GLY A 59 -11.95 -15.64 -2.16
C GLY A 59 -11.11 -14.51 -1.58
N ARG A 60 -10.78 -13.50 -2.37
CA ARG A 60 -10.12 -12.28 -1.87
C ARG A 60 -11.03 -11.57 -0.87
N GLN A 61 -10.47 -11.09 0.23
CA GLN A 61 -11.25 -10.39 1.27
C GLN A 61 -11.90 -9.10 0.74
N THR A 62 -11.30 -8.46 -0.27
CA THR A 62 -11.81 -7.28 -0.96
C THR A 62 -12.81 -7.59 -2.08
N GLY A 63 -13.15 -8.86 -2.33
CA GLY A 63 -13.97 -9.28 -3.46
C GLY A 63 -15.41 -8.73 -3.45
N PHE A 64 -15.87 -8.17 -2.33
CA PHE A 64 -17.16 -7.49 -2.24
C PHE A 64 -17.16 -6.09 -2.87
N LEU A 65 -16.00 -5.44 -3.05
CA LEU A 65 -15.91 -4.05 -3.48
C LEU A 65 -16.54 -3.77 -4.86
N PRO A 66 -16.37 -4.63 -5.89
CA PRO A 66 -17.04 -4.43 -7.18
C PRO A 66 -18.58 -4.37 -7.05
N ILE A 67 -19.16 -5.25 -6.25
CA ILE A 67 -20.60 -5.26 -5.97
C ILE A 67 -20.99 -4.01 -5.16
N ALA A 68 -20.19 -3.67 -4.15
CA ALA A 68 -20.39 -2.47 -3.33
C ALA A 68 -20.45 -1.20 -4.19
N ALA A 69 -19.51 -1.03 -5.11
CA ALA A 69 -19.41 0.14 -5.99
C ALA A 69 -20.64 0.28 -6.90
N VAL A 70 -21.08 -0.82 -7.52
CA VAL A 70 -22.26 -0.81 -8.40
C VAL A 70 -23.52 -0.51 -7.60
N LEU A 71 -23.73 -1.17 -6.45
CA LEU A 71 -24.88 -0.91 -5.59
C LEU A 71 -24.88 0.51 -5.05
N ALA A 72 -23.74 1.01 -4.56
CA ALA A 72 -23.58 2.37 -4.10
C ALA A 72 -23.92 3.39 -5.20
N GLY A 73 -23.41 3.17 -6.42
CA GLY A 73 -23.69 4.02 -7.58
C GLY A 73 -25.18 4.05 -7.96
N LEU A 74 -25.84 2.88 -7.98
CA LEU A 74 -27.27 2.76 -8.29
C LEU A 74 -28.16 3.40 -7.22
N ILE A 75 -27.89 3.11 -5.94
CA ILE A 75 -28.63 3.70 -4.81
C ILE A 75 -28.43 5.21 -4.81
N ALA A 76 -27.20 5.68 -4.98
CA ALA A 76 -26.91 7.10 -5.01
C ALA A 76 -27.53 7.82 -6.21
N PHE A 77 -27.62 7.17 -7.37
CA PHE A 77 -28.36 7.68 -8.53
C PHE A 77 -29.84 7.89 -8.20
N VAL A 78 -30.49 6.90 -7.59
CA VAL A 78 -31.90 7.00 -7.16
C VAL A 78 -32.09 8.13 -6.15
N LEU A 79 -31.21 8.23 -5.15
CA LEU A 79 -31.25 9.29 -4.14
C LEU A 79 -30.99 10.68 -4.73
N ALA A 80 -30.08 10.78 -5.70
CA ALA A 80 -29.77 12.02 -6.41
C ALA A 80 -30.97 12.53 -7.23
N LYS A 81 -31.74 11.63 -7.85
CA LYS A 81 -32.98 11.94 -8.60
C LYS A 81 -34.24 12.02 -7.71
N SER A 82 -34.12 11.73 -6.42
CA SER A 82 -35.24 11.84 -5.48
C SER A 82 -35.56 13.29 -5.11
N ARG A 83 -36.74 13.52 -4.53
CA ARG A 83 -37.14 14.82 -3.98
C ARG A 83 -36.58 15.12 -2.59
N LEU A 84 -35.81 14.18 -2.01
CA LEU A 84 -35.25 14.35 -0.67
C LEU A 84 -34.29 15.54 -0.61
N GLY A 85 -34.21 16.20 0.55
CA GLY A 85 -33.15 17.17 0.82
C GLY A 85 -31.77 16.51 0.76
N ALA A 86 -30.73 17.30 0.48
CA ALA A 86 -29.36 16.78 0.31
C ALA A 86 -28.88 16.00 1.55
N VAL A 87 -29.12 16.54 2.75
CA VAL A 87 -28.77 15.89 4.01
C VAL A 87 -29.46 14.54 4.13
N MET A 88 -30.80 14.51 3.98
CA MET A 88 -31.58 13.27 4.07
C MET A 88 -31.15 12.22 3.04
N ALA A 89 -30.86 12.63 1.81
CA ALA A 89 -30.37 11.73 0.76
C ALA A 89 -29.03 11.09 1.15
N HIS A 90 -28.06 11.88 1.63
CA HIS A 90 -26.77 11.35 2.07
C HIS A 90 -26.87 10.51 3.33
N THR A 91 -27.71 10.89 4.31
CA THR A 91 -27.95 10.09 5.52
C THR A 91 -28.56 8.74 5.17
N LEU A 92 -29.58 8.71 4.31
CA LEU A 92 -30.19 7.45 3.89
C LEU A 92 -29.20 6.58 3.10
N GLY A 93 -28.43 7.19 2.19
CA GLY A 93 -27.37 6.50 1.48
C GLY A 93 -26.31 5.92 2.43
N ALA A 94 -25.93 6.67 3.48
CA ALA A 94 -24.97 6.22 4.48
C ALA A 94 -25.51 5.04 5.29
N VAL A 95 -26.77 5.10 5.75
CA VAL A 95 -27.42 3.99 6.47
C VAL A 95 -27.46 2.72 5.60
N LEU A 96 -27.90 2.84 4.35
CA LEU A 96 -27.93 1.70 3.41
C LEU A 96 -26.52 1.14 3.15
N GLY A 97 -25.52 2.03 3.05
CA GLY A 97 -24.11 1.65 2.91
C GLY A 97 -23.58 0.92 4.12
N SER A 98 -23.77 1.46 5.31
CA SER A 98 -23.36 0.82 6.56
C SER A 98 -24.01 -0.56 6.71
N THR A 99 -25.31 -0.70 6.43
CA THR A 99 -25.96 -2.02 6.48
C THR A 99 -25.36 -3.00 5.47
N PHE A 100 -25.14 -2.58 4.23
CA PHE A 100 -24.53 -3.45 3.23
C PHE A 100 -23.10 -3.83 3.60
N LEU A 101 -22.27 -2.87 4.04
CA LEU A 101 -20.87 -3.08 4.36
C LEU A 101 -20.70 -3.98 5.59
N LEU A 102 -21.53 -3.84 6.63
CA LEU A 102 -21.50 -4.77 7.77
C LEU A 102 -21.75 -6.21 7.32
N VAL A 103 -22.73 -6.44 6.45
CA VAL A 103 -23.01 -7.78 5.92
C VAL A 103 -21.88 -8.27 5.03
N ALA A 104 -21.41 -7.44 4.09
CA ALA A 104 -20.38 -7.81 3.13
C ALA A 104 -19.04 -8.12 3.81
N VAL A 105 -18.56 -7.23 4.69
CA VAL A 105 -17.30 -7.40 5.42
C VAL A 105 -17.38 -8.57 6.38
N SER A 106 -18.53 -8.78 7.05
CA SER A 106 -18.70 -9.97 7.91
C SER A 106 -18.51 -11.30 7.15
N GLY A 107 -18.91 -11.34 5.87
CA GLY A 107 -18.67 -12.49 4.98
C GLY A 107 -17.25 -12.59 4.45
N SER A 108 -16.48 -11.50 4.47
CA SER A 108 -15.06 -11.52 4.11
C SER A 108 -14.16 -12.01 5.25
N VAL A 109 -14.55 -11.75 6.50
CA VAL A 109 -13.77 -12.14 7.69
C VAL A 109 -14.18 -13.48 8.28
N SER A 110 -15.37 -14.00 7.96
CA SER A 110 -15.89 -15.27 8.51
C SER A 110 -16.67 -16.08 7.48
N SER A 111 -16.45 -17.40 7.49
CA SER A 111 -17.17 -18.39 6.67
C SER A 111 -18.36 -19.03 7.39
N GLU A 112 -18.73 -18.53 8.57
CA GLU A 112 -19.84 -19.08 9.35
C GLU A 112 -21.18 -19.06 8.56
N PRO A 113 -22.01 -20.12 8.65
CA PRO A 113 -23.23 -20.22 7.85
C PRO A 113 -24.27 -19.13 8.17
N ALA A 114 -24.41 -18.78 9.44
CA ALA A 114 -25.39 -17.80 9.89
C ALA A 114 -24.84 -16.37 9.83
N LEU A 115 -25.66 -15.42 9.39
CA LEU A 115 -25.27 -14.00 9.36
C LEU A 115 -24.97 -13.46 10.76
N ALA A 116 -25.71 -13.90 11.78
CA ALA A 116 -25.51 -13.44 13.15
C ALA A 116 -24.11 -13.80 13.68
N ASP A 117 -23.61 -14.99 13.34
CA ASP A 117 -22.30 -15.47 13.78
C ASP A 117 -21.17 -14.78 13.01
N ARG A 118 -21.34 -14.54 11.71
CA ARG A 118 -20.41 -13.69 10.93
C ARG A 118 -20.32 -12.27 11.46
N LEU A 119 -21.45 -11.66 11.83
CA LEU A 119 -21.48 -10.32 12.42
C LEU A 119 -20.82 -10.31 13.80
N ARG A 120 -20.93 -11.39 14.58
CA ARG A 120 -20.21 -11.53 15.85
C ARG A 120 -18.69 -11.63 15.62
N ALA A 121 -18.26 -12.45 14.66
CA ALA A 121 -16.85 -12.53 14.28
C ALA A 121 -16.30 -11.18 13.78
N LEU A 122 -17.08 -10.40 13.04
CA LEU A 122 -16.72 -9.04 12.66
C LEU A 122 -16.55 -8.12 13.88
N ALA A 123 -17.45 -8.23 14.86
CA ALA A 123 -17.36 -7.44 16.10
C ALA A 123 -16.12 -7.83 16.92
N GLU A 124 -15.87 -9.14 17.09
CA GLU A 124 -14.68 -9.68 17.76
C GLU A 124 -13.39 -9.22 17.06
N SER A 125 -13.32 -9.33 15.74
CA SER A 125 -12.19 -8.82 14.93
C SER A 125 -11.97 -7.32 15.12
N THR A 126 -13.04 -6.52 15.24
CA THR A 126 -12.92 -5.07 15.48
C THR A 126 -12.48 -4.76 16.92
N GLU A 127 -12.88 -5.59 17.89
CA GLU A 127 -12.47 -5.48 19.29
C GLU A 127 -10.98 -5.81 19.45
N ILE A 128 -10.52 -6.92 18.87
CA ILE A 128 -9.10 -7.29 18.81
C ILE A 128 -8.29 -6.18 18.14
N PHE A 129 -8.76 -5.66 17.01
CA PHE A 129 -8.13 -4.53 16.34
C PHE A 129 -7.96 -3.31 17.27
N TYR A 130 -9.01 -2.97 18.02
CA TYR A 130 -8.99 -1.84 18.94
C TYR A 130 -7.99 -2.06 20.08
N ASP A 131 -7.98 -3.25 20.66
CA ASP A 131 -7.07 -3.61 21.75
C ASP A 131 -5.61 -3.59 21.28
N ASP A 132 -5.31 -4.18 20.12
CA ASP A 132 -3.98 -4.15 19.52
C ASP A 132 -3.50 -2.71 19.32
N LEU A 133 -4.31 -1.87 18.67
CA LEU A 133 -3.89 -0.52 18.29
C LEU A 133 -3.86 0.44 19.48
N VAL A 134 -4.91 0.46 20.29
CA VAL A 134 -5.14 1.52 21.30
C VAL A 134 -4.60 1.14 22.66
N VAL A 135 -4.70 -0.14 23.05
CA VAL A 135 -4.28 -0.61 24.37
C VAL A 135 -2.83 -1.05 24.33
N LEU A 136 -2.48 -1.90 23.37
CA LEU A 136 -1.14 -2.48 23.25
C LEU A 136 -0.18 -1.58 22.46
N GLY A 137 -0.70 -0.66 21.65
CA GLY A 137 0.12 0.24 20.82
C GLY A 137 0.85 -0.49 19.69
N ILE A 138 0.32 -1.64 19.26
CA ILE A 138 0.91 -2.50 18.24
C ILE A 138 0.05 -2.52 16.99
N ARG A 139 0.62 -3.03 15.89
CA ARG A 139 -0.13 -3.24 14.66
C ARG A 139 -1.06 -4.44 14.83
N SER A 140 -2.32 -4.30 14.44
CA SER A 140 -3.25 -5.41 14.40
C SER A 140 -3.14 -6.23 13.11
N SER A 141 -3.26 -7.55 13.26
CA SER A 141 -3.40 -8.50 12.14
C SER A 141 -4.83 -8.55 11.59
N GLU A 142 -5.80 -7.98 12.30
CA GLU A 142 -7.20 -7.97 11.91
C GLU A 142 -7.46 -7.05 10.71
N THR A 143 -8.17 -7.58 9.71
CA THR A 143 -8.45 -6.86 8.45
C THR A 143 -9.81 -6.14 8.47
N SER A 144 -10.66 -6.40 9.46
CA SER A 144 -12.04 -5.92 9.52
C SER A 144 -12.17 -4.40 9.37
N VAL A 145 -11.41 -3.63 10.17
CA VAL A 145 -11.45 -2.16 10.15
C VAL A 145 -10.92 -1.61 8.83
N PHE A 146 -9.86 -2.20 8.28
CA PHE A 146 -9.35 -1.85 6.95
C PHE A 146 -10.44 -2.03 5.87
N LEU A 147 -11.11 -3.19 5.84
CA LEU A 147 -12.17 -3.48 4.86
C LEU A 147 -13.37 -2.55 5.02
N LEU A 148 -13.76 -2.21 6.26
CA LEU A 148 -14.84 -1.25 6.54
C LEU A 148 -14.48 0.15 6.06
N LEU A 149 -13.26 0.62 6.30
CA LEU A 149 -12.79 1.93 5.84
C LEU A 149 -12.73 2.00 4.32
N LEU A 150 -12.17 0.98 3.68
CA LEU A 150 -12.06 0.89 2.23
C LEU A 150 -13.43 0.86 1.54
N GLY A 151 -14.34 0.02 2.06
CA GLY A 151 -15.72 -0.02 1.60
C GLY A 151 -16.47 1.29 1.81
N THR A 152 -16.26 1.95 2.95
CA THR A 152 -16.87 3.26 3.26
C THR A 152 -16.37 4.35 2.32
N LEU A 153 -15.07 4.40 2.05
CA LEU A 153 -14.46 5.35 1.13
C LEU A 153 -15.04 5.19 -0.28
N LEU A 154 -15.10 3.96 -0.79
CA LEU A 154 -15.67 3.65 -2.10
C LEU A 154 -17.17 3.99 -2.18
N TRP A 155 -17.92 3.71 -1.12
CA TRP A 155 -19.34 4.08 -1.01
C TRP A 155 -19.53 5.60 -1.01
N ALA A 156 -18.69 6.33 -0.28
CA ALA A 156 -18.71 7.79 -0.21
C ALA A 156 -18.37 8.43 -1.56
N VAL A 157 -17.35 7.93 -2.27
CA VAL A 157 -17.00 8.37 -3.63
C VAL A 157 -18.15 8.15 -4.59
N SER A 158 -18.81 6.99 -4.51
CA SER A 158 -19.97 6.65 -5.33
C SER A 158 -21.14 7.60 -5.07
N GLN A 159 -21.45 7.88 -3.80
CA GLN A 159 -22.49 8.83 -3.43
C GLN A 159 -22.19 10.26 -3.87
N PHE A 160 -20.98 10.74 -3.57
CA PHE A 160 -20.54 12.07 -3.94
C PHE A 160 -20.56 12.25 -5.46
N GLY A 161 -20.05 11.27 -6.20
CA GLY A 161 -20.03 11.27 -7.66
C GLY A 161 -21.44 11.33 -8.25
N ALA A 162 -22.33 10.41 -7.83
CA ALA A 162 -23.70 10.36 -8.33
C ALA A 162 -24.49 11.65 -8.00
N PHE A 163 -24.34 12.19 -6.80
CA PHE A 163 -25.04 13.41 -6.40
C PHE A 163 -24.58 14.63 -7.21
N ASN A 164 -23.28 14.78 -7.46
CA ASN A 164 -22.79 15.86 -8.32
C ASN A 164 -23.18 15.66 -9.79
N LEU A 165 -23.11 14.43 -10.29
CA LEU A 165 -23.43 14.11 -11.68
C LEU A 165 -24.92 14.30 -11.99
N PHE A 166 -25.80 13.65 -11.23
CA PHE A 166 -27.22 13.52 -11.55
C PHE A 166 -28.13 14.55 -10.90
N ARG A 167 -27.70 15.18 -9.79
CA ARG A 167 -28.49 16.24 -9.14
C ARG A 167 -27.97 17.63 -9.44
N ARG A 168 -26.64 17.79 -9.55
CA ARG A 168 -26.01 19.09 -9.83
C ARG A 168 -25.60 19.26 -11.29
N GLY A 169 -25.66 18.21 -12.11
CA GLY A 169 -25.28 18.26 -13.53
C GLY A 169 -23.78 18.48 -13.75
N ARG A 170 -22.92 18.05 -12.81
CA ARG A 170 -21.46 18.28 -12.86
C ARG A 170 -20.73 16.94 -12.88
N ALA A 171 -20.16 16.57 -14.03
CA ALA A 171 -19.35 15.36 -14.17
C ALA A 171 -17.96 15.47 -13.52
N MET A 172 -17.31 16.64 -13.58
CA MET A 172 -15.92 16.79 -13.13
C MET A 172 -15.68 16.33 -11.69
N PRO A 173 -16.50 16.69 -10.68
CA PRO A 173 -16.30 16.18 -9.32
C PRO A 173 -16.38 14.65 -9.21
N ALA A 174 -17.25 14.01 -10.00
CA ALA A 174 -17.37 12.56 -10.03
C ALA A 174 -16.14 11.89 -10.65
N VAL A 175 -15.65 12.44 -11.77
CA VAL A 175 -14.44 11.98 -12.45
C VAL A 175 -13.21 12.17 -11.56
N VAL A 176 -13.06 13.33 -10.95
CA VAL A 176 -11.89 13.63 -10.10
C VAL A 176 -11.89 12.75 -8.84
N ALA A 177 -13.02 12.59 -8.15
CA ALA A 177 -13.06 11.78 -6.94
C ALA A 177 -12.76 10.30 -7.22
N ALA A 178 -13.38 9.71 -8.24
CA ALA A 178 -13.13 8.32 -8.62
C ALA A 178 -11.73 8.13 -9.22
N GLY A 179 -11.25 9.10 -10.01
CA GLY A 179 -9.94 9.07 -10.62
C GLY A 179 -8.83 9.19 -9.59
N LEU A 180 -8.98 10.05 -8.58
CA LEU A 180 -8.04 10.16 -7.47
C LEU A 180 -7.95 8.84 -6.68
N ALA A 181 -9.09 8.20 -6.41
CA ALA A 181 -9.09 6.89 -5.75
C ALA A 181 -8.33 5.83 -6.57
N LEU A 182 -8.52 5.79 -7.89
CA LEU A 182 -7.76 4.90 -8.79
C LEU A 182 -6.26 5.23 -8.79
N LEU A 183 -5.90 6.51 -8.95
CA LEU A 183 -4.51 6.95 -9.02
C LEU A 183 -3.77 6.69 -7.71
N ILE A 184 -4.39 6.93 -6.55
CA ILE A 184 -3.81 6.59 -5.24
C ILE A 184 -3.56 5.07 -5.17
N ASN A 185 -4.55 4.24 -5.51
CA ASN A 185 -4.36 2.79 -5.51
C ASN A 185 -3.19 2.37 -6.44
N MET A 186 -3.11 2.95 -7.63
CA MET A 186 -2.07 2.66 -8.62
C MET A 186 -0.68 3.17 -8.21
N SER A 187 -0.59 4.28 -7.48
CA SER A 187 0.67 4.82 -6.95
C SER A 187 1.24 3.92 -5.86
N ILE A 188 0.37 3.27 -5.09
CA ILE A 188 0.77 2.45 -3.95
C ILE A 188 0.93 0.98 -4.36
N THR A 189 0.23 0.41 -5.35
CA THR A 189 0.33 -1.04 -5.65
C THR A 189 1.50 -1.42 -6.57
N VAL A 190 2.14 -2.58 -6.32
CA VAL A 190 3.14 -3.19 -7.23
C VAL A 190 2.57 -3.70 -8.54
N ARG A 191 1.28 -4.03 -8.58
CA ARG A 191 0.66 -4.65 -9.76
C ARG A 191 0.49 -3.66 -10.91
N LEU A 192 0.74 -4.13 -12.12
CA LEU A 192 0.61 -3.29 -13.33
C LEU A 192 -0.87 -3.14 -13.69
N GLN A 193 -1.45 -1.98 -13.36
CA GLN A 193 -2.90 -1.73 -13.50
C GLN A 193 -3.25 -0.84 -14.71
N TYR A 194 -2.41 -0.81 -15.76
CA TYR A 194 -2.60 0.05 -16.93
C TYR A 194 -3.98 -0.11 -17.60
N LEU A 195 -4.50 -1.34 -17.66
CA LEU A 195 -5.81 -1.61 -18.23
C LEU A 195 -6.94 -0.87 -17.49
N HIS A 196 -6.88 -0.83 -16.15
CA HIS A 196 -7.86 -0.11 -15.33
C HIS A 196 -7.83 1.38 -15.65
N LEU A 197 -6.64 1.98 -15.76
CA LEU A 197 -6.51 3.39 -16.12
C LEU A 197 -7.09 3.70 -17.52
N ILE A 198 -6.85 2.82 -18.50
CA ILE A 198 -7.38 2.97 -19.86
C ILE A 198 -8.91 2.90 -19.85
N VAL A 199 -9.50 1.90 -19.21
CA VAL A 199 -10.95 1.72 -19.13
C VAL A 199 -11.60 2.88 -18.38
N PHE A 200 -11.03 3.30 -17.25
CA PHE A 200 -11.50 4.45 -16.49
C PHE A 200 -11.45 5.74 -17.32
N SER A 201 -10.32 6.00 -17.98
CA SER A 201 -10.13 7.21 -18.78
C SER A 201 -11.09 7.27 -19.97
N ALA A 202 -11.29 6.13 -20.65
CA ALA A 202 -12.27 6.02 -21.73
C ALA A 202 -13.69 6.34 -21.23
N ALA A 203 -14.10 5.73 -20.11
CA ALA A 203 -15.42 5.96 -19.53
C ALA A 203 -15.61 7.41 -19.06
N ALA A 204 -14.60 7.98 -18.40
CA ALA A 204 -14.60 9.36 -17.92
C ALA A 204 -14.70 10.37 -19.07
N MET A 205 -13.88 10.21 -20.13
CA MET A 205 -13.93 11.12 -21.28
C MET A 205 -15.26 11.01 -22.03
N LEU A 206 -15.78 9.80 -22.24
CA LEU A 206 -17.10 9.61 -22.86
C LEU A 206 -18.22 10.24 -22.01
N LEU A 207 -18.12 10.15 -20.68
CA LEU A 207 -19.06 10.79 -19.77
C LEU A 207 -18.99 12.32 -19.89
N LEU A 208 -17.79 12.89 -19.96
CA LEU A 208 -17.59 14.33 -20.16
C LEU A 208 -18.14 14.82 -21.51
N VAL A 209 -17.87 14.08 -22.60
CA VAL A 209 -18.45 14.35 -23.93
C VAL A 209 -19.97 14.32 -23.86
N ARG A 210 -20.55 13.30 -23.21
CA ARG A 210 -21.99 13.14 -23.07
C ARG A 210 -22.62 14.30 -22.30
N LEU A 211 -22.00 14.72 -21.20
CA LEU A 211 -22.52 15.82 -20.40
C LEU A 211 -22.34 17.18 -21.08
N ASN A 212 -21.24 17.38 -21.81
CA ASN A 212 -21.05 18.56 -22.64
C ASN A 212 -22.12 18.63 -23.75
N LEU A 213 -22.42 17.52 -24.42
CA LEU A 213 -23.50 17.45 -25.39
C LEU A 213 -24.85 17.86 -24.78
N LEU A 214 -25.13 17.42 -23.55
CA LEU A 214 -26.35 17.83 -22.83
C LEU A 214 -26.41 19.34 -22.61
N VAL A 215 -25.31 19.96 -22.17
CA VAL A 215 -25.23 21.42 -22.01
C VAL A 215 -25.43 22.14 -23.35
N GLN A 216 -24.84 21.62 -24.44
CA GLN A 216 -25.03 22.19 -25.77
C GLN A 216 -26.48 22.05 -26.26
N GLN A 217 -27.12 20.89 -26.03
CA GLN A 217 -28.53 20.67 -26.36
C GLN A 217 -29.45 21.63 -25.61
N GLU A 218 -29.20 21.89 -24.33
CA GLU A 218 -29.94 22.91 -23.58
C GLU A 218 -29.74 24.31 -24.16
N GLY A 219 -28.51 24.64 -24.57
CA GLY A 219 -28.20 25.90 -25.24
C GLY A 219 -28.85 26.04 -26.63
N TRP A 220 -29.01 24.94 -27.37
CA TRP A 220 -29.72 24.92 -28.66
C TRP A 220 -31.23 25.04 -28.47
N ARG A 221 -31.80 24.34 -27.47
CA ARG A 221 -33.22 24.48 -27.09
C ARG A 221 -33.56 25.92 -26.73
N ARG A 222 -32.71 26.60 -25.94
CA ARG A 222 -32.88 28.03 -25.62
C ARG A 222 -32.83 28.96 -26.83
N ARG A 223 -32.16 28.55 -27.91
CA ARG A 223 -32.01 29.29 -29.17
C ARG A 223 -32.96 28.82 -30.27
N TRP A 224 -33.91 27.93 -29.97
CA TRP A 224 -34.94 27.44 -30.90
C TRP A 224 -34.39 26.75 -32.16
N ILE A 225 -33.22 26.10 -32.07
CA ILE A 225 -32.69 25.28 -33.16
C ILE A 225 -33.44 23.94 -33.18
N VAL A 226 -34.16 23.66 -34.26
CA VAL A 226 -34.98 22.45 -34.46
C VAL A 226 -34.16 21.36 -35.16
N ASP A 227 -34.41 20.09 -34.81
CA ASP A 227 -33.75 18.86 -35.32
C ASP A 227 -32.30 18.62 -34.87
N THR A 228 -32.13 18.39 -33.57
CA THR A 228 -30.82 18.14 -32.94
C THR A 228 -30.42 16.67 -32.89
N GLY A 229 -31.29 15.74 -33.32
CA GLY A 229 -31.07 14.29 -33.16
C GLY A 229 -29.88 13.78 -33.96
N GLN A 230 -29.82 14.12 -35.25
CA GLN A 230 -28.70 13.74 -36.13
C GLN A 230 -27.38 14.36 -35.65
N VAL A 231 -27.41 15.64 -35.26
CA VAL A 231 -26.24 16.38 -34.73
C VAL A 231 -25.72 15.73 -33.46
N SER A 232 -26.61 15.28 -32.57
CA SER A 232 -26.25 14.62 -31.31
C SER A 232 -25.60 13.25 -31.52
N SER A 233 -26.11 12.47 -32.49
CA SER A 233 -25.51 11.19 -32.88
C SER A 233 -24.12 11.39 -33.50
N LEU A 234 -23.98 12.38 -34.40
CA LEU A 234 -22.70 12.72 -35.01
C LEU A 234 -21.68 13.19 -33.95
N PHE A 235 -22.12 13.99 -32.99
CA PHE A 235 -21.29 14.46 -31.87
C PHE A 235 -20.79 13.30 -31.00
N MET A 236 -21.64 12.32 -30.68
CA MET A 236 -21.23 11.14 -29.91
C MET A 236 -20.26 10.26 -30.69
N ARG A 237 -20.49 10.02 -31.99
CA ARG A 237 -19.56 9.25 -32.85
C ARG A 237 -18.20 9.96 -32.97
N GLY A 238 -18.22 11.26 -33.21
CA GLY A 238 -17.01 12.10 -33.23
C GLY A 238 -16.29 12.09 -31.88
N GLY A 239 -17.04 12.14 -30.77
CA GLY A 239 -16.51 12.02 -29.42
C GLY A 239 -15.85 10.67 -29.15
N ILE A 240 -16.44 9.56 -29.60
CA ILE A 240 -15.83 8.22 -29.49
C ILE A 240 -14.51 8.17 -30.28
N VAL A 241 -14.51 8.64 -31.53
CA VAL A 241 -13.28 8.68 -32.35
C VAL A 241 -12.22 9.56 -31.69
N PHE A 242 -12.60 10.73 -31.17
CA PHE A 242 -11.71 11.61 -30.43
C PHE A 242 -11.10 10.91 -29.21
N VAL A 243 -11.91 10.27 -28.37
CA VAL A 243 -11.45 9.52 -27.19
C VAL A 243 -10.48 8.41 -27.58
N LEU A 244 -10.78 7.63 -28.63
CA LEU A 244 -9.89 6.57 -29.11
C LEU A 244 -8.55 7.13 -29.59
N LEU A 245 -8.55 8.23 -30.35
CA LEU A 245 -7.34 8.89 -30.82
C LEU A 245 -6.53 9.46 -29.66
N THR A 246 -7.18 10.11 -28.69
CA THR A 246 -6.51 10.64 -27.49
C THR A 246 -5.90 9.53 -26.66
N LEU A 247 -6.61 8.42 -26.43
CA LEU A 247 -6.07 7.27 -25.68
C LEU A 247 -4.89 6.63 -26.40
N THR A 248 -5.01 6.38 -27.71
CA THR A 248 -3.93 5.82 -28.52
C THR A 248 -2.70 6.74 -28.51
N GLY A 249 -2.92 8.04 -28.69
CA GLY A 249 -1.85 9.05 -28.63
C GLY A 249 -1.20 9.15 -27.26
N SER A 250 -1.98 9.06 -26.18
CA SER A 250 -1.47 9.10 -24.80
C SER A 250 -0.63 7.87 -24.48
N ILE A 251 -1.04 6.68 -24.93
CA ILE A 251 -0.28 5.43 -24.76
C ILE A 251 1.05 5.51 -25.53
N ALA A 252 1.02 5.96 -26.79
CA ALA A 252 2.23 6.13 -27.59
C ALA A 252 3.20 7.17 -26.98
N LEU A 253 2.67 8.25 -26.42
CA LEU A 253 3.46 9.27 -25.75
C LEU A 253 4.05 8.75 -24.43
N ALA A 254 3.26 8.07 -23.62
CA ALA A 254 3.73 7.47 -22.36
C ALA A 254 4.86 6.46 -22.58
N ALA A 255 4.85 5.73 -23.70
CA ALA A 255 5.92 4.79 -24.06
C ALA A 255 7.23 5.47 -24.48
N THR A 256 7.23 6.77 -24.79
CA THR A 256 8.38 7.47 -25.39
C THR A 256 8.87 8.67 -24.59
N ALA A 257 8.07 9.20 -23.66
CA ALA A 257 8.38 10.43 -22.93
C ALA A 257 9.02 10.15 -21.56
N SER A 258 10.30 10.51 -21.39
CA SER A 258 10.94 10.73 -20.09
C SER A 258 11.04 12.25 -19.84
N SER A 259 10.21 12.78 -18.95
CA SER A 259 10.14 14.23 -18.68
C SER A 259 10.93 14.58 -17.42
N ALA A 260 12.22 14.91 -17.56
CA ALA A 260 13.10 15.26 -16.44
C ALA A 260 12.62 16.43 -15.53
N PRO A 261 11.98 17.52 -16.03
CA PRO A 261 11.61 18.66 -15.17
C PRO A 261 10.45 18.38 -14.21
N LEU A 262 9.52 17.48 -14.58
CA LEU A 262 8.38 17.10 -13.74
C LEU A 262 8.67 15.87 -12.89
N ALA A 263 9.75 15.13 -13.20
CA ALA A 263 10.16 13.96 -12.44
C ALA A 263 10.40 14.28 -10.96
N ASN A 264 11.00 15.42 -10.63
CA ASN A 264 11.26 15.79 -9.23
C ASN A 264 9.98 16.16 -8.48
N ALA A 265 9.07 16.93 -9.11
CA ALA A 265 7.80 17.26 -8.50
C ALA A 265 6.90 16.02 -8.32
N TRP A 266 7.00 15.06 -9.24
CA TRP A 266 6.32 13.78 -9.16
C TRP A 266 6.91 12.88 -8.06
N ARG A 267 8.24 12.78 -7.96
CA ARG A 267 8.95 12.05 -6.90
C ARG A 267 8.52 12.53 -5.51
N ASN A 268 8.55 13.85 -5.26
CA ASN A 268 8.13 14.41 -3.97
C ASN A 268 6.66 14.11 -3.65
N ALA A 269 5.77 14.14 -4.66
CA ALA A 269 4.36 13.82 -4.47
C ALA A 269 4.15 12.32 -4.17
N ASP A 270 4.87 11.44 -4.87
CA ASP A 270 4.90 10.01 -4.57
C ASP A 270 5.42 9.77 -3.14
N ASP A 271 6.55 10.37 -2.74
CA ASP A 271 7.11 10.21 -1.39
C ASP A 271 6.11 10.65 -0.30
N HIS A 272 5.42 11.78 -0.49
CA HIS A 272 4.37 12.21 0.44
C HIS A 272 3.19 11.23 0.50
N LEU A 273 2.73 10.73 -0.65
CA LEU A 273 1.63 9.75 -0.70
C LEU A 273 2.02 8.41 -0.06
N LEU A 274 3.26 7.97 -0.26
CA LEU A 274 3.81 6.77 0.33
C LEU A 274 3.97 6.89 1.84
N ASN A 275 4.42 8.04 2.34
CA ASN A 275 4.49 8.32 3.77
C ASN A 275 3.10 8.32 4.42
N ILE A 276 2.09 8.91 3.77
CA ILE A 276 0.70 8.82 4.23
C ILE A 276 0.22 7.37 4.20
N GLY A 277 0.55 6.62 3.15
CA GLY A 277 0.22 5.20 3.03
C GLY A 277 0.84 4.35 4.15
N ALA A 278 2.11 4.59 4.48
CA ALA A 278 2.81 3.91 5.57
C ALA A 278 2.21 4.24 6.94
N GLU A 279 1.86 5.51 7.16
CA GLU A 279 1.22 5.95 8.39
C GLU A 279 -0.20 5.39 8.53
N VAL A 280 -0.97 5.37 7.44
CA VAL A 280 -2.29 4.74 7.40
C VAL A 280 -2.17 3.23 7.61
N ASN A 281 -1.21 2.55 7.00
CA ASN A 281 -0.98 1.12 7.24
C ASN A 281 -0.60 0.84 8.70
N ARG A 282 0.21 1.71 9.31
CA ARG A 282 0.55 1.63 10.73
C ARG A 282 -0.68 1.79 11.62
N MET A 283 -1.55 2.75 11.32
CA MET A 283 -2.75 3.05 12.11
C MET A 283 -3.91 2.08 11.85
N VAL A 284 -4.07 1.57 10.63
CA VAL A 284 -5.24 0.80 10.20
C VAL A 284 -4.99 -0.71 10.21
N GLY A 285 -3.73 -1.16 10.27
CA GLY A 285 -3.40 -2.59 10.29
C GLY A 285 -3.95 -3.35 9.07
N GLY A 286 -3.88 -4.68 9.09
CA GLY A 286 -4.60 -5.54 8.13
C GLY A 286 -4.24 -5.45 6.64
N VAL A 287 -3.26 -4.63 6.25
CA VAL A 287 -2.75 -4.58 4.87
C VAL A 287 -1.63 -5.62 4.70
N THR A 288 -1.89 -6.66 3.91
CA THR A 288 -0.94 -7.72 3.57
C THR A 288 -0.41 -7.61 2.13
N GLY A 289 -1.06 -6.82 1.28
CA GLY A 289 -0.69 -6.65 -0.13
C GLY A 289 0.63 -5.89 -0.35
N ALA A 290 1.24 -6.10 -1.53
CA ALA A 290 2.51 -5.51 -1.89
C ALA A 290 2.37 -4.08 -2.44
N SER A 291 3.21 -3.16 -1.95
CA SER A 291 3.19 -1.74 -2.31
C SER A 291 4.44 -1.24 -3.05
N ARG A 292 4.25 -0.44 -4.11
CA ARG A 292 5.28 0.37 -4.77
C ARG A 292 5.74 1.50 -3.87
N GLY A 293 6.95 1.93 -4.15
CA GLY A 293 7.63 3.05 -3.55
C GLY A 293 9.09 2.68 -3.38
N PRO A 294 9.97 3.65 -3.05
CA PRO A 294 11.20 3.36 -2.38
C PRO A 294 10.78 2.66 -1.08
N SER A 295 10.61 1.34 -1.11
CA SER A 295 10.69 0.56 0.09
C SER A 295 12.04 0.96 0.67
N GLY A 296 12.03 1.69 1.78
CA GLY A 296 13.09 1.46 2.75
C GLY A 296 13.09 -0.05 2.91
N LEU A 297 13.99 -0.74 2.20
CA LEU A 297 14.18 -2.19 2.26
C LEU A 297 14.34 -2.62 3.73
N PHE A 298 14.68 -1.63 4.56
CA PHE A 298 14.97 -1.66 5.97
C PHE A 298 14.08 -0.70 6.79
N SER A 299 12.78 -0.61 6.46
CA SER A 299 11.82 0.15 7.29
C SER A 299 11.73 -0.42 8.71
N SER A 300 11.06 0.27 9.66
CA SER A 300 10.96 -0.22 11.05
C SER A 300 10.12 -1.51 11.22
N SER A 301 9.54 -2.02 10.14
CA SER A 301 8.77 -3.27 10.15
C SER A 301 8.84 -4.00 8.81
N GLN A 302 8.95 -5.33 8.81
CA GLN A 302 8.89 -6.18 7.63
C GLN A 302 7.83 -7.25 7.80
N THR A 303 6.76 -7.15 7.02
CA THR A 303 5.69 -8.14 7.02
C THR A 303 6.06 -9.29 6.11
N ILE A 304 6.05 -10.51 6.64
CA ILE A 304 6.09 -11.75 5.88
C ILE A 304 4.80 -11.82 5.06
N ARG A 305 4.96 -11.89 3.74
CA ARG A 305 3.85 -11.98 2.78
C ARG A 305 3.80 -13.40 2.21
N GLY A 306 2.61 -13.86 1.83
CA GLY A 306 2.43 -15.14 1.14
C GLY A 306 2.93 -15.17 -0.31
N VAL A 307 3.63 -14.12 -0.76
CA VAL A 307 4.21 -14.00 -2.09
C VAL A 307 5.66 -13.54 -1.92
N TRP A 308 6.58 -14.27 -2.54
CA TRP A 308 7.97 -13.86 -2.70
C TRP A 308 8.09 -13.03 -3.98
N GLU A 309 8.43 -11.75 -3.85
CA GLU A 309 8.69 -10.87 -4.99
C GLU A 309 10.18 -10.65 -5.13
N SER A 310 10.75 -11.08 -6.25
CA SER A 310 12.15 -10.82 -6.61
C SER A 310 12.19 -9.93 -7.86
N SER A 311 13.02 -8.89 -7.83
CA SER A 311 13.37 -8.11 -9.03
C SER A 311 14.82 -8.37 -9.42
N SER A 312 15.11 -8.31 -10.71
CA SER A 312 16.48 -8.25 -11.25
C SER A 312 16.99 -6.81 -11.39
N ASP A 313 16.19 -5.82 -10.99
CA ASP A 313 16.59 -4.42 -11.02
C ASP A 313 17.75 -4.18 -10.04
N VAL A 314 18.73 -3.42 -10.50
CA VAL A 314 19.94 -3.14 -9.71
C VAL A 314 19.61 -2.07 -8.68
N VAL A 315 19.72 -2.41 -7.39
CA VAL A 315 19.49 -1.46 -6.27
C VAL A 315 20.71 -0.60 -6.01
N PHE A 316 21.90 -1.20 -6.01
CA PHE A 316 23.18 -0.50 -5.83
C PHE A 316 24.30 -1.26 -6.53
N ARG A 317 25.46 -0.60 -6.64
CA ARG A 317 26.72 -1.23 -7.04
C ARG A 317 27.75 -0.98 -5.95
N ALA A 318 28.54 -1.98 -5.62
CA ALA A 318 29.61 -1.85 -4.65
C ALA A 318 30.94 -2.30 -5.23
N THR A 319 32.02 -1.66 -4.80
CA THR A 319 33.39 -2.11 -5.01
C THR A 319 34.04 -2.30 -3.64
N SER A 320 34.61 -3.47 -3.41
CA SER A 320 35.27 -3.85 -2.16
C SER A 320 36.79 -3.91 -2.35
N THR A 321 37.57 -3.55 -1.33
CA THR A 321 39.04 -3.63 -1.37
C THR A 321 39.59 -5.05 -1.43
N ASP A 322 38.84 -6.03 -0.95
CA ASP A 322 39.21 -7.45 -0.99
C ASP A 322 38.71 -8.17 -2.26
N TYR A 323 37.87 -7.52 -3.07
CA TYR A 323 37.23 -8.09 -4.25
C TYR A 323 36.33 -9.30 -3.97
N GLU A 324 35.86 -9.47 -2.73
CA GLU A 324 34.99 -10.57 -2.32
C GLU A 324 33.50 -10.17 -2.30
N GLY A 325 32.63 -11.17 -2.34
CA GLY A 325 31.18 -11.00 -2.20
C GLY A 325 30.79 -11.05 -0.73
N HIS A 326 30.04 -10.04 -0.26
CA HIS A 326 29.64 -9.92 1.14
C HIS A 326 28.11 -9.95 1.32
N TYR A 327 27.67 -10.37 2.50
CA TYR A 327 26.29 -10.17 2.94
C TYR A 327 26.09 -8.71 3.35
N TRP A 328 25.12 -8.03 2.73
CA TRP A 328 24.84 -6.62 2.97
C TRP A 328 23.76 -6.46 4.03
N ARG A 329 24.16 -6.05 5.23
CA ARG A 329 23.25 -5.71 6.32
C ARG A 329 22.68 -4.31 6.09
N GLY A 330 21.36 -4.17 6.27
CA GLY A 330 20.68 -2.87 6.30
C GLY A 330 19.90 -2.62 7.60
N ALA A 331 19.24 -3.64 8.14
CA ALA A 331 18.57 -3.56 9.44
C ALA A 331 18.47 -4.90 10.14
N VAL A 332 18.31 -4.85 11.47
CA VAL A 332 17.93 -5.96 12.34
C VAL A 332 16.53 -5.71 12.89
N TYR A 333 15.75 -6.78 13.00
CA TYR A 333 14.43 -6.80 13.61
C TYR A 333 14.46 -7.74 14.79
N ASP A 334 13.87 -7.32 15.89
CA ASP A 334 14.01 -7.98 17.18
C ASP A 334 12.69 -8.54 17.71
N HIS A 335 11.58 -8.17 17.08
CA HIS A 335 10.24 -8.54 17.53
C HIS A 335 9.41 -9.16 16.42
N PHE A 336 8.85 -10.35 16.64
CA PHE A 336 7.94 -11.01 15.71
C PHE A 336 6.53 -11.17 16.31
N ASP A 337 5.51 -10.70 15.58
CA ASP A 337 4.11 -10.78 15.99
C ASP A 337 3.32 -11.93 15.34
N GLY A 338 3.97 -12.74 14.50
CA GLY A 338 3.36 -13.85 13.76
C GLY A 338 3.21 -13.58 12.27
N PHE A 339 3.23 -12.30 11.88
CA PHE A 339 3.22 -11.89 10.47
C PHE A 339 4.31 -10.88 10.15
N THR A 340 4.72 -10.06 11.12
CA THR A 340 5.60 -8.92 10.91
C THR A 340 6.75 -8.94 11.91
N TRP A 341 7.96 -8.79 11.36
CA TRP A 341 9.16 -8.43 12.10
C TRP A 341 9.18 -6.93 12.34
N GLN A 342 9.53 -6.49 13.55
CA GLN A 342 9.49 -5.10 13.96
C GLN A 342 10.78 -4.70 14.67
N GLN A 343 11.10 -3.41 14.63
CA GLN A 343 12.18 -2.79 15.42
C GLN A 343 11.58 -2.07 16.64
N LEU A 344 11.66 -2.68 17.83
CA LEU A 344 11.10 -2.09 19.05
C LEU A 344 12.14 -1.30 19.85
N GLY A 345 11.76 -0.10 20.33
CA GLY A 345 12.60 0.72 21.20
C GLY A 345 13.87 1.22 20.51
N ARG A 346 13.79 2.34 19.79
CA ARG A 346 14.91 2.91 19.03
C ARG A 346 15.46 4.16 19.71
N THR A 347 16.76 4.16 19.98
CA THR A 347 17.51 5.37 20.29
C THR A 347 18.29 5.82 19.04
N ARG A 348 18.39 7.13 18.86
CA ARG A 348 19.12 7.76 17.76
C ARG A 348 20.38 8.39 18.29
N LEU A 349 21.50 8.06 17.67
CA LEU A 349 22.80 8.61 17.98
C LEU A 349 23.36 9.28 16.73
N ASP A 350 23.72 10.55 16.85
CA ASP A 350 24.28 11.31 15.74
C ASP A 350 25.79 11.11 15.66
N VAL A 351 26.25 10.63 14.51
CA VAL A 351 27.66 10.34 14.27
C VAL A 351 28.15 11.15 13.07
N PRO A 352 29.11 12.07 13.27
CA PRO A 352 29.72 12.81 12.17
C PRO A 352 30.50 11.92 11.21
N ALA A 353 30.62 12.35 9.95
CA ALA A 353 31.46 11.70 8.95
C ALA A 353 32.88 11.43 9.48
N GLY A 354 33.37 10.20 9.27
CA GLY A 354 34.70 9.77 9.67
C GLY A 354 34.84 9.39 11.14
N ALA A 355 33.80 9.54 11.97
CA ALA A 355 33.80 9.06 13.35
C ALA A 355 33.44 7.56 13.42
N ASP A 356 33.75 6.94 14.56
CA ASP A 356 33.37 5.56 14.84
C ASP A 356 31.85 5.47 15.05
N LEU A 357 31.18 4.75 14.14
CA LEU A 357 29.74 4.53 14.12
C LEU A 357 29.24 3.80 15.37
N LEU A 358 30.05 2.93 15.96
CA LEU A 358 29.62 2.01 17.00
C LEU A 358 30.19 2.34 18.38
N ALA A 359 30.94 3.44 18.52
CA ALA A 359 31.61 3.85 19.76
C ALA A 359 30.68 3.94 20.99
N GLU A 360 29.43 4.36 20.79
CA GLU A 360 28.42 4.46 21.85
C GLU A 360 27.43 3.28 21.87
N SER A 361 27.62 2.28 21.01
CA SER A 361 26.76 1.11 20.91
C SER A 361 27.38 -0.11 21.62
N PHE A 362 26.55 -1.11 21.90
CA PHE A 362 27.05 -2.39 22.42
C PHE A 362 27.97 -3.13 21.42
N ASP A 363 27.78 -2.90 20.13
CA ASP A 363 28.51 -3.57 19.06
C ASP A 363 29.86 -2.91 18.74
N SER A 364 30.36 -2.05 19.64
CA SER A 364 31.71 -1.47 19.54
C SER A 364 32.76 -2.59 19.48
N VAL A 365 33.56 -2.58 18.42
CA VAL A 365 34.66 -3.54 18.25
C VAL A 365 35.93 -2.96 18.83
N LEU A 366 36.42 -3.57 19.91
CA LEU A 366 37.63 -3.12 20.61
C LEU A 366 38.91 -3.79 20.10
N GLU A 367 38.82 -4.98 19.51
CA GLU A 367 39.95 -5.81 19.07
C GLU A 367 39.68 -6.44 17.68
N GLU A 368 40.75 -6.78 16.94
CA GLU A 368 40.71 -7.28 15.54
C GLU A 368 40.78 -8.82 15.46
N ASP A 369 40.35 -9.52 16.51
CA ASP A 369 40.46 -10.98 16.65
C ASP A 369 39.84 -11.73 15.46
N GLY A 370 40.69 -12.26 14.57
CA GLY A 370 40.27 -13.03 13.40
C GLY A 370 39.43 -12.23 12.39
N ARG A 371 39.54 -10.90 12.40
CA ARG A 371 38.78 -10.00 11.53
C ARG A 371 39.69 -9.02 10.81
N LYS A 372 39.32 -8.68 9.58
CA LYS A 372 40.02 -7.69 8.75
C LYS A 372 39.14 -6.50 8.43
N ARG A 373 39.78 -5.34 8.23
CA ARG A 373 39.12 -4.15 7.69
C ARG A 373 38.96 -4.25 6.19
N VAL A 374 37.75 -4.01 5.73
CA VAL A 374 37.41 -3.92 4.31
C VAL A 374 36.72 -2.59 4.06
N THR A 375 37.19 -1.88 3.03
CA THR A 375 36.59 -0.60 2.63
C THR A 375 35.78 -0.82 1.37
N LEU A 376 34.53 -0.35 1.40
CA LEU A 376 33.55 -0.53 0.33
C LEU A 376 33.07 0.83 -0.15
N THR A 377 33.09 1.03 -1.46
CA THR A 377 32.44 2.18 -2.10
C THR A 377 31.11 1.72 -2.67
N VAL A 378 30.02 2.21 -2.09
CA VAL A 378 28.64 1.89 -2.48
C VAL A 378 28.09 3.03 -3.31
N THR A 379 27.60 2.72 -4.51
CA THR A 379 26.99 3.66 -5.45
C THR A 379 25.51 3.34 -5.59
N SER A 380 24.65 4.32 -5.28
CA SER A 380 23.21 4.18 -5.40
C SER A 380 22.79 4.06 -6.86
N VAL A 381 21.87 3.14 -7.15
CA VAL A 381 21.16 3.06 -8.44
C VAL A 381 19.68 3.31 -8.20
N ASP A 382 19.11 2.58 -7.24
CA ASP A 382 17.74 2.73 -6.75
C ASP A 382 17.69 2.47 -5.23
N LEU A 383 18.77 2.86 -4.52
CA LEU A 383 18.85 2.69 -3.07
C LEU A 383 17.97 3.74 -2.40
N ALA A 384 16.80 3.30 -1.96
CA ALA A 384 15.78 4.07 -1.27
C ALA A 384 16.09 4.31 0.21
N GLY A 385 15.85 5.53 0.71
CA GLY A 385 15.62 5.77 2.15
C GLY A 385 16.86 6.04 3.02
N GLY A 386 18.03 6.32 2.43
CA GLY A 386 19.21 6.76 3.17
C GLY A 386 19.90 5.69 4.03
N THR A 387 19.31 4.50 4.17
CA THR A 387 19.92 3.40 4.94
C THR A 387 21.28 3.03 4.38
N LEU A 388 22.27 3.02 5.27
CA LEU A 388 23.62 2.58 4.99
C LEU A 388 23.62 1.06 4.87
N LEU A 389 24.09 0.57 3.72
CA LEU A 389 24.34 -0.85 3.52
C LEU A 389 25.82 -1.13 3.73
N SER A 390 26.12 -2.08 4.61
CA SER A 390 27.48 -2.50 4.89
C SER A 390 27.54 -4.00 5.17
N PRO A 391 28.70 -4.62 4.94
CA PRO A 391 28.94 -5.96 5.43
C PRO A 391 29.16 -5.95 6.95
N GLU A 392 28.65 -7.00 7.61
CA GLU A 392 28.93 -7.32 9.01
C GLU A 392 28.88 -6.10 9.96
N THR A 393 30.04 -5.65 10.43
CA THR A 393 30.18 -4.60 11.45
C THR A 393 30.75 -3.31 10.83
N PRO A 394 29.93 -2.29 10.53
CA PRO A 394 30.40 -1.02 9.99
C PRO A 394 31.13 -0.21 11.08
N LEU A 395 32.35 0.27 10.77
CA LEU A 395 33.13 1.09 11.70
C LEU A 395 33.03 2.57 11.39
N VAL A 396 33.28 2.96 10.13
CA VAL A 396 33.41 4.36 9.74
C VAL A 396 32.78 4.58 8.38
N VAL A 397 32.09 5.69 8.21
CA VAL A 397 31.54 6.14 6.92
C VAL A 397 31.93 7.58 6.63
N ASP A 398 32.12 7.92 5.36
CA ASP A 398 32.52 9.26 4.89
C ASP A 398 31.38 10.30 4.85
N ARG A 399 30.26 10.01 5.50
CA ARG A 399 29.05 10.85 5.54
C ARG A 399 28.54 10.98 6.98
N ASP A 400 27.82 12.05 7.26
CA ASP A 400 27.11 12.17 8.53
C ASP A 400 26.02 11.10 8.59
N ALA A 401 25.92 10.42 9.74
CA ALA A 401 25.02 9.28 9.93
C ALA A 401 24.24 9.40 11.24
N GLU A 402 23.08 8.76 11.27
CA GLU A 402 22.26 8.48 12.43
C GLU A 402 22.31 6.98 12.69
N VAL A 403 22.89 6.61 13.83
CA VAL A 403 22.99 5.22 14.28
C VAL A 403 21.79 4.92 15.16
N LEU A 404 21.05 3.87 14.78
CA LEU A 404 19.88 3.39 15.50
C LEU A 404 20.28 2.20 16.37
N THR A 405 20.06 2.32 17.68
CA THR A 405 20.32 1.25 18.65
C THR A 405 19.08 0.91 19.45
N ASN A 406 19.07 -0.30 20.00
CA ASN A 406 18.10 -0.70 21.02
C ASN A 406 18.54 -0.10 22.36
N ASP A 407 17.91 1.01 22.79
CA ASP A 407 18.35 1.82 23.94
C ASP A 407 19.73 2.53 23.73
N PRO A 408 20.10 3.56 24.53
CA PRO A 408 21.28 4.39 24.27
C PRO A 408 22.64 3.69 24.18
N ALA A 409 22.76 2.47 24.70
CA ALA A 409 24.01 1.69 24.67
C ALA A 409 23.77 0.20 24.33
N GLY A 410 22.66 -0.11 23.66
CA GLY A 410 22.39 -1.48 23.24
C GLY A 410 22.80 -1.78 21.81
N PRO A 411 22.40 -2.96 21.29
CA PRO A 411 22.84 -3.43 19.98
C PRO A 411 22.28 -2.58 18.84
N LEU A 412 23.04 -2.57 17.74
CA LEU A 412 22.75 -1.91 16.49
C LEU A 412 21.46 -2.47 15.87
N VAL A 413 20.59 -1.55 15.47
CA VAL A 413 19.37 -1.81 14.70
C VAL A 413 19.63 -1.55 13.23
N ALA A 414 20.01 -0.32 12.90
CA ALA A 414 20.28 0.14 11.53
C ALA A 414 21.15 1.41 11.58
N ILE A 415 21.68 1.81 10.43
CA ILE A 415 22.39 3.08 10.28
C ILE A 415 21.76 3.79 9.08
N ASP A 416 21.34 5.03 9.27
CA ASP A 416 20.81 5.87 8.20
C ASP A 416 21.78 7.04 7.96
N LEU A 417 22.06 7.35 6.71
CA LEU A 417 22.79 8.57 6.37
C LEU A 417 21.89 9.78 6.57
N ARG A 418 22.45 10.88 7.08
CA ARG A 418 21.72 12.12 7.32
C ARG A 418 21.18 12.73 6.03
N ASP A 419 21.98 12.66 4.97
CA ASP A 419 21.59 13.09 3.62
C ASP A 419 21.20 11.86 2.80
N ALA A 420 20.03 11.92 2.16
CA ALA A 420 19.59 10.87 1.23
C ALA A 420 20.57 10.78 0.05
N ILE A 421 20.85 9.55 -0.40
CA ILE A 421 21.75 9.31 -1.54
C ILE A 421 20.94 9.32 -2.83
N ASP A 422 21.23 10.27 -3.72
CA ASP A 422 20.61 10.31 -5.04
C ASP A 422 21.16 9.21 -5.98
N PRO A 423 20.40 8.75 -6.99
CA PRO A 423 20.91 7.82 -7.99
C PRO A 423 22.21 8.30 -8.65
N GLY A 424 23.23 7.45 -8.62
CA GLY A 424 24.58 7.74 -9.13
C GLY A 424 25.54 8.34 -8.11
N GLU A 425 25.07 8.75 -6.93
CA GLU A 425 25.94 9.16 -5.83
C GLU A 425 26.53 7.96 -5.09
N SER A 426 27.66 8.19 -4.42
CA SER A 426 28.38 7.17 -3.67
C SER A 426 28.74 7.63 -2.26
N PHE A 427 28.91 6.64 -1.38
CA PHE A 427 29.53 6.77 -0.07
C PHE A 427 30.56 5.65 0.12
N THR A 428 31.51 5.87 1.03
CA THR A 428 32.53 4.90 1.39
C THR A 428 32.37 4.51 2.85
N VAL A 429 32.26 3.20 3.10
CA VAL A 429 32.17 2.61 4.44
C VAL A 429 33.33 1.65 4.65
N THR A 430 33.98 1.73 5.80
CA THR A 430 34.94 0.72 6.29
C THR A 430 34.24 -0.15 7.31
N SER A 431 34.30 -1.46 7.10
CA SER A 431 33.66 -2.47 7.95
C SER A 431 34.69 -3.51 8.41
N MET A 432 34.39 -4.18 9.52
CA MET A 432 35.13 -5.35 10.00
C MET A 432 34.40 -6.60 9.56
N VAL A 433 35.07 -7.44 8.78
CA VAL A 433 34.56 -8.74 8.32
C VAL A 433 35.47 -9.87 8.84
N PRO A 434 34.97 -11.10 8.96
CA PRO A 434 35.82 -12.26 9.26
C PRO A 434 37.00 -12.36 8.29
N ASP A 435 38.19 -12.63 8.80
CA ASP A 435 39.36 -12.89 7.98
C ASP A 435 39.60 -14.40 7.89
N PRO A 436 39.27 -15.05 6.77
CA PRO A 436 39.46 -16.49 6.62
C PRO A 436 40.95 -16.89 6.61
N ASP A 437 41.85 -15.93 6.41
CA ASP A 437 43.31 -16.15 6.39
C ASP A 437 43.98 -15.83 7.74
N ALA A 438 43.20 -15.52 8.79
CA ALA A 438 43.74 -15.31 10.13
C ALA A 438 44.35 -16.59 10.72
N ASP A 439 45.20 -16.43 11.74
CA ASP A 439 45.81 -17.55 12.44
C ASP A 439 44.72 -18.46 13.06
N GLU A 440 44.94 -19.78 13.07
CA GLU A 440 43.93 -20.75 13.53
C GLU A 440 43.42 -20.46 14.95
N ASP A 441 44.27 -19.90 15.82
CA ASP A 441 43.94 -19.54 17.20
C ASP A 441 43.03 -18.29 17.30
N GLU A 442 42.87 -17.51 16.23
CA GLU A 442 42.02 -16.32 16.15
C GLU A 442 40.67 -16.59 15.45
N LEU A 443 40.55 -17.71 14.74
CA LEU A 443 39.33 -18.10 14.05
C LEU A 443 38.32 -18.70 15.03
N VAL A 444 37.05 -18.29 14.90
CA VAL A 444 35.95 -18.90 15.65
C VAL A 444 35.55 -20.22 14.98
N THR A 445 35.82 -21.35 15.65
CA THR A 445 35.48 -22.67 15.13
C THR A 445 34.11 -23.16 15.62
N ALA A 446 33.58 -24.19 14.95
CA ALA A 446 32.41 -24.93 15.40
C ALA A 446 32.57 -25.46 16.85
N ALA A 447 33.78 -25.91 17.20
CA ALA A 447 34.07 -26.42 18.54
C ALA A 447 34.02 -25.29 19.59
N ASP A 448 34.51 -24.10 19.25
CA ASP A 448 34.44 -22.93 20.13
C ASP A 448 32.99 -22.49 20.37
N LEU A 449 32.17 -22.48 19.30
CA LEU A 449 30.74 -22.16 19.40
C LEU A 449 29.95 -23.20 20.20
N ALA A 450 30.26 -24.49 20.03
CA ALA A 450 29.64 -25.56 20.82
C ALA A 450 30.04 -25.50 22.30
N ALA A 451 31.27 -25.06 22.60
CA ALA A 451 31.78 -24.89 23.96
C ALA A 451 31.35 -23.56 24.61
N ALA A 452 30.73 -22.66 23.86
CA ALA A 452 30.34 -21.33 24.34
C ALA A 452 29.27 -21.42 25.44
N GLY A 453 29.32 -20.47 26.38
CA GLY A 453 28.35 -20.37 27.47
C GLY A 453 26.95 -19.98 26.98
N ILE A 454 25.92 -20.47 27.69
CA ILE A 454 24.50 -20.13 27.45
C ILE A 454 23.97 -19.01 28.37
N GLU A 455 24.87 -18.38 29.13
CA GLU A 455 24.55 -17.22 29.95
C GLU A 455 24.63 -15.95 29.10
N TYR A 456 23.48 -15.53 28.58
CA TYR A 456 23.42 -14.35 27.71
C TYR A 456 23.18 -13.05 28.47
N PRO A 457 23.75 -11.92 28.00
CA PRO A 457 23.41 -10.60 28.51
C PRO A 457 21.91 -10.30 28.42
N SER A 458 21.39 -9.45 29.32
CA SER A 458 19.95 -9.16 29.37
C SER A 458 19.37 -8.58 28.08
N TRP A 459 20.18 -7.94 27.24
CA TRP A 459 19.74 -7.37 25.97
C TRP A 459 19.34 -8.43 24.95
N THR A 460 19.83 -9.68 25.05
CA THR A 460 19.44 -10.73 24.10
C THR A 460 18.01 -11.23 24.32
N ARG A 461 17.41 -10.93 25.48
CA ARG A 461 16.08 -11.40 25.88
C ARG A 461 15.00 -11.06 24.85
N ARG A 462 15.11 -9.93 24.14
CA ARG A 462 14.16 -9.55 23.08
C ARG A 462 14.19 -10.51 21.89
N PHE A 463 15.36 -11.03 21.53
CA PHE A 463 15.52 -11.95 20.39
C PHE A 463 15.02 -13.38 20.67
N ILE A 464 14.69 -13.69 21.93
CA ILE A 464 14.11 -14.97 22.34
C ILE A 464 12.64 -14.83 22.77
N GLU A 465 12.04 -13.64 22.64
CA GLU A 465 10.63 -13.44 22.96
C GLU A 465 9.74 -14.10 21.90
N ILE A 466 8.90 -15.04 22.34
CA ILE A 466 7.83 -15.61 21.51
C ILE A 466 6.51 -15.09 22.06
N ARG A 467 5.82 -14.23 21.29
CA ARG A 467 4.52 -13.73 21.72
C ARG A 467 3.44 -14.81 21.73
N PRO A 468 2.51 -14.78 22.70
CA PRO A 468 1.35 -15.66 22.68
C PRO A 468 0.59 -15.51 21.36
N GLY A 469 0.35 -16.63 20.66
CA GLY A 469 -0.37 -16.66 19.39
C GLY A 469 0.43 -16.24 18.16
N SER A 470 1.70 -15.83 18.29
CA SER A 470 2.51 -15.45 17.12
C SER A 470 3.01 -16.64 16.30
N ILE A 471 3.13 -17.82 16.92
CA ILE A 471 3.52 -19.06 16.24
C ILE A 471 2.52 -20.17 16.56
N GLY A 472 2.24 -21.02 15.57
CA GLY A 472 1.29 -22.13 15.68
C GLY A 472 1.92 -23.42 16.21
N ASP A 473 1.07 -24.38 16.58
CA ASP A 473 1.48 -25.67 17.16
C ASP A 473 2.46 -26.45 16.27
N LEU A 474 2.34 -26.34 14.95
CA LEU A 474 3.24 -27.01 14.01
C LEU A 474 4.68 -26.55 14.20
N THR A 475 4.91 -25.24 14.38
CA THR A 475 6.26 -24.69 14.58
C THR A 475 6.89 -25.24 15.86
N TYR A 476 6.12 -25.31 16.96
CA TYR A 476 6.59 -25.92 18.21
C TYR A 476 6.91 -27.41 18.03
N GLN A 477 6.02 -28.17 17.39
CA GLN A 477 6.23 -29.60 17.14
C GLN A 477 7.47 -29.86 16.28
N THR A 478 7.69 -29.04 15.24
CA THR A 478 8.88 -29.13 14.39
C THR A 478 10.14 -28.78 15.17
N ALA A 479 10.13 -27.73 16.00
CA ALA A 479 11.27 -27.38 16.84
C ALA A 479 11.62 -28.52 17.82
N ASP A 480 10.61 -29.06 18.51
CA ASP A 480 10.77 -30.21 19.41
C ASP A 480 11.31 -31.44 18.68
N GLN A 481 10.85 -31.69 17.46
CA GLN A 481 11.33 -32.78 16.63
C GLN A 481 12.82 -32.61 16.28
N ILE A 482 13.24 -31.42 15.86
CA ILE A 482 14.63 -31.13 15.51
C ILE A 482 15.53 -31.39 16.72
N VAL A 483 15.18 -30.85 17.89
CA VAL A 483 15.95 -31.03 19.13
C VAL A 483 15.95 -32.48 19.62
N ALA A 484 14.83 -33.20 19.46
CA ALA A 484 14.73 -34.60 19.89
C ALA A 484 15.62 -35.55 19.06
N LEU A 485 15.90 -35.20 17.80
CA LEU A 485 16.77 -35.97 16.91
C LEU A 485 18.27 -35.80 17.24
N LEU A 486 18.64 -34.75 17.98
CA LEU A 486 20.03 -34.51 18.37
C LEU A 486 20.45 -35.39 19.57
N PRO A 487 21.69 -35.92 19.56
CA PRO A 487 22.33 -36.52 20.72
C PRO A 487 22.26 -35.62 21.95
N ALA A 488 22.22 -36.19 23.16
CA ALA A 488 22.04 -35.40 24.37
C ALA A 488 23.20 -34.42 24.65
N ASP A 489 24.40 -34.75 24.17
CA ASP A 489 25.63 -33.99 24.24
C ASP A 489 25.81 -32.96 23.10
N GLU A 490 24.89 -32.93 22.13
CA GLU A 490 24.87 -31.99 20.99
C GLU A 490 23.59 -31.13 20.99
N ARG A 491 23.12 -30.73 22.18
CA ARG A 491 21.92 -29.88 22.37
C ARG A 491 22.24 -28.46 22.81
N ASP A 492 23.50 -28.06 22.68
CA ASP A 492 23.89 -26.66 22.80
C ASP A 492 23.35 -25.83 21.61
N PRO A 493 23.33 -24.50 21.74
CA PRO A 493 22.76 -23.61 20.73
C PRO A 493 23.38 -23.74 19.34
N TYR A 494 24.68 -24.07 19.23
CA TYR A 494 25.35 -24.21 17.94
C TYR A 494 24.81 -25.42 17.17
N HIS A 495 24.80 -26.60 17.81
CA HIS A 495 24.31 -27.82 17.17
C HIS A 495 22.80 -27.74 16.86
N VAL A 496 22.01 -27.08 17.71
CA VAL A 496 20.59 -26.84 17.42
C VAL A 496 20.41 -25.95 16.18
N ALA A 497 21.18 -24.87 16.05
CA ALA A 497 21.13 -23.99 14.89
C ALA A 497 21.55 -24.71 13.59
N ASP A 498 22.63 -25.50 13.64
CA ASP A 498 23.10 -26.30 12.50
C ASP A 498 22.05 -27.36 12.08
N ALA A 499 21.41 -28.01 13.05
CA ALA A 499 20.33 -28.97 12.80
C ALA A 499 19.10 -28.31 12.18
N MET A 500 18.73 -27.11 12.64
CA MET A 500 17.63 -26.33 12.05
C MET A 500 17.94 -25.96 10.60
N GLN A 501 19.14 -25.47 10.32
CA GLN A 501 19.59 -25.16 8.96
C GLN A 501 19.53 -26.40 8.06
N SER A 502 20.08 -27.52 8.54
CA SER A 502 20.08 -28.79 7.82
C SER A 502 18.67 -29.32 7.54
N PHE A 503 17.76 -29.20 8.53
CA PHE A 503 16.35 -29.58 8.39
C PHE A 503 15.66 -28.77 7.28
N LEU A 504 15.79 -27.44 7.32
CA LEU A 504 15.19 -26.55 6.32
C LEU A 504 15.75 -26.78 4.91
N TYR A 505 17.05 -27.04 4.80
CA TYR A 505 17.70 -27.32 3.51
C TYR A 505 17.23 -28.64 2.89
N ARG A 506 17.10 -29.70 3.71
CA ARG A 506 16.74 -31.04 3.23
C ARG A 506 15.25 -31.17 2.92
N ASP A 507 14.40 -30.69 3.83
CA ASP A 507 12.98 -31.01 3.80
C ASP A 507 12.16 -29.93 3.07
N GLY A 508 12.77 -28.75 2.79
CA GLY A 508 12.14 -27.62 2.12
C GLY A 508 11.01 -27.06 2.99
N GLY A 509 11.29 -25.97 3.70
CA GLY A 509 10.30 -25.29 4.56
C GLY A 509 8.94 -25.07 3.90
#